data_AF-P84323-F1
#
_entry.id   AF-P84323-F1
#
_cell.length_a   1.000
_cell.length_b   1.000
_cell.length_c   1.000
_cell.angle_alpha   90.00
_cell.angle_beta   90.00
_cell.angle_gamma   90.00
#
_symmetry.space_group_name_H-M   'P 1'
#
loop_
_entity.id
_entity.type
_entity.pdbx_description
1 polymer ?
#
loop_
_entity_poly.entity_id
_entity_poly.type
_entity_poly.pdbx_seq_one_letter_code
_entity_poly.pdbx_strand_id
1 'polypeptide(L)'
;MTIRPAYRPKIIKKRTKHFIRHQSDRYAKLSHKWRKPKGIDNRVRRRFKGQYLMPNIGYGSNKRTRHMLPTGFKKFLVHNVRELEVLLMQNRVYCGEIAHAVSSKKRKEIVERAKQLSIRLTNPNGRLRSQENE
;
A
#
# COMPACT_ATOMS: atom_id res chain seq x y z
N MET A 1 -4.25 16.15 19.15
CA MET A 1 -3.40 16.69 18.06
C MET A 1 -3.23 15.66 16.97
N THR A 2 -3.36 16.03 15.68
CA THR A 2 -3.13 15.09 14.57
C THR A 2 -1.63 14.87 14.35
N ILE A 3 -1.16 13.63 14.39
CA ILE A 3 0.24 13.27 14.13
C ILE A 3 0.57 13.58 12.65
N ARG A 4 1.60 14.42 12.43
CA ARG A 4 2.08 14.87 11.11
C ARG A 4 3.40 14.19 10.76
N PRO A 5 3.66 13.88 9.48
CA PRO A 5 4.92 13.29 9.07
C PRO A 5 6.07 14.31 9.20
N ALA A 6 7.28 13.84 9.48
CA ALA A 6 8.46 14.72 9.56
C ALA A 6 8.82 15.34 8.20
N TYR A 7 8.57 14.61 7.11
CA TYR A 7 8.93 15.02 5.76
C TYR A 7 7.81 14.63 4.79
N ARG A 8 7.38 15.57 3.93
CA ARG A 8 6.30 15.37 2.96
C ARG A 8 6.72 15.81 1.55
N PRO A 9 7.58 15.02 0.87
CA PRO A 9 7.99 15.32 -0.50
C PRO A 9 6.81 15.17 -1.47
N LYS A 10 6.85 15.89 -2.59
CA LYS A 10 5.92 15.66 -3.70
C LYS A 10 6.10 14.23 -4.24
N ILE A 11 5.05 13.43 -4.17
CA ILE A 11 5.07 12.06 -4.68
C ILE A 11 4.80 12.09 -6.19
N ILE A 12 5.82 11.81 -6.99
CA ILE A 12 5.69 11.71 -8.46
C ILE A 12 5.55 10.23 -8.84
N LYS A 13 4.43 9.87 -9.46
CA LYS A 13 4.21 8.55 -10.05
C LYS A 13 4.41 8.66 -11.57
N LYS A 14 5.46 8.01 -12.09
CA LYS A 14 5.78 8.00 -13.53
C LYS A 14 4.68 7.37 -14.39
N ARG A 15 3.92 6.45 -13.80
CA ARG A 15 2.77 5.79 -14.41
C ARG A 15 1.78 5.40 -13.31
N THR A 16 0.52 5.72 -13.52
CA THR A 16 -0.59 5.31 -12.65
C THR A 16 -1.36 4.13 -13.23
N LYS A 17 -1.44 4.01 -14.56
CA LYS A 17 -2.10 2.89 -15.25
C LYS A 17 -1.40 1.57 -14.97
N HIS A 18 -2.16 0.56 -14.53
CA HIS A 18 -1.64 -0.78 -14.27
C HIS A 18 -1.03 -1.43 -15.53
N PHE A 19 -0.07 -2.32 -15.32
CA PHE A 19 0.44 -3.21 -16.35
C PHE A 19 -0.45 -4.44 -16.42
N ILE A 20 -1.30 -4.50 -17.44
CA ILE A 20 -2.24 -5.62 -17.64
C ILE A 20 -1.65 -6.67 -18.57
N ARG A 21 -2.08 -7.93 -18.42
CA ARG A 21 -1.72 -9.02 -19.35
C ARG A 21 -2.31 -8.75 -20.73
N HIS A 22 -1.52 -8.95 -21.78
CA HIS A 22 -2.01 -8.88 -23.17
C HIS A 22 -3.23 -9.80 -23.37
N GLN A 23 -4.30 -9.28 -23.99
CA GLN A 23 -5.58 -9.95 -24.25
C GLN A 23 -6.39 -10.38 -23.01
N SER A 24 -6.02 -9.92 -21.80
CA SER A 24 -6.87 -10.15 -20.61
C SER A 24 -8.24 -9.47 -20.69
N ASP A 25 -8.33 -8.40 -21.49
CA ASP A 25 -9.56 -7.71 -21.83
C ASP A 25 -10.55 -8.54 -22.66
N ARG A 26 -10.06 -9.55 -23.41
CA ARG A 26 -10.90 -10.34 -24.34
C ARG A 26 -11.34 -11.69 -23.78
N TYR A 27 -10.57 -12.25 -22.85
CA TYR A 27 -10.76 -13.62 -22.38
C TYR A 27 -10.89 -13.67 -20.86
N ALA A 28 -12.06 -14.08 -20.37
CA ALA A 28 -12.33 -14.21 -18.93
C ALA A 28 -11.35 -15.15 -18.21
N LYS A 29 -10.85 -16.20 -18.90
CA LYS A 29 -9.84 -17.13 -18.37
C LYS A 29 -8.46 -16.49 -18.15
N LEU A 30 -8.19 -15.32 -18.73
CA LEU A 30 -6.92 -14.62 -18.61
C LEU A 30 -7.00 -13.53 -17.55
N SER A 31 -6.32 -13.75 -16.42
CA SER A 31 -6.20 -12.74 -15.38
C SER A 31 -5.49 -11.48 -15.88
N HIS A 32 -5.89 -10.30 -15.38
CA HIS A 32 -5.24 -9.02 -15.62
C HIS A 32 -3.79 -8.92 -15.10
N LYS A 33 -3.32 -9.85 -14.25
CA LYS A 33 -1.96 -9.86 -13.68
C LYS A 33 -0.90 -9.95 -14.78
N TRP A 34 0.06 -9.02 -14.79
CA TRP A 34 1.14 -8.96 -15.78
C TRP A 34 1.88 -10.31 -15.95
N ARG A 35 2.10 -10.68 -17.21
CA ARG A 35 2.94 -11.80 -17.66
C ARG A 35 3.74 -11.35 -18.87
N LYS A 36 5.05 -11.59 -18.88
CA LYS A 36 5.91 -11.26 -20.03
C LYS A 36 5.47 -12.12 -21.23
N PRO A 37 5.07 -11.51 -22.36
CA PRO A 37 4.74 -12.27 -23.56
C PRO A 37 5.99 -12.99 -24.09
N LYS A 38 5.88 -14.31 -24.31
CA LYS A 38 7.00 -15.15 -24.75
C LYS A 38 7.01 -15.45 -26.26
N GLY A 39 5.85 -15.44 -26.91
CA GLY A 39 5.71 -15.82 -28.33
C GLY A 39 6.43 -14.87 -29.29
N ILE A 40 7.03 -15.43 -30.34
CA ILE A 40 7.87 -14.68 -31.28
C ILE A 40 7.07 -13.63 -32.07
N ASP A 41 5.81 -13.89 -32.41
CA ASP A 41 4.93 -12.97 -33.16
C ASP A 41 4.14 -12.00 -32.29
N ASN A 42 4.32 -12.04 -30.97
CA ASN A 42 3.55 -11.20 -30.07
C ASN A 42 3.91 -9.72 -30.22
N ARG A 43 2.88 -8.90 -30.50
CA ARG A 43 3.05 -7.47 -30.77
C ARG A 43 3.58 -6.67 -29.57
N VAL A 44 3.19 -7.04 -28.35
CA VAL A 44 3.70 -6.43 -27.11
C VAL A 44 5.16 -6.81 -26.87
N ARG A 45 5.55 -8.06 -27.14
CA ARG A 45 6.96 -8.51 -27.03
C ARG A 45 7.87 -7.73 -27.98
N ARG A 46 7.43 -7.54 -29.23
CA ARG A 46 8.13 -6.76 -30.27
C ARG A 46 8.07 -5.24 -30.06
N ARG A 47 7.36 -4.75 -29.03
CA ARG A 47 7.22 -3.32 -28.68
C ARG A 47 6.65 -2.44 -29.80
N PHE A 48 5.68 -2.94 -30.58
CA PHE A 48 5.01 -2.11 -31.59
C PHE A 48 4.31 -0.90 -30.95
N LYS A 49 4.34 0.24 -31.64
CA LYS A 49 3.64 1.47 -31.25
C LYS A 49 2.13 1.20 -31.10
N GLY A 50 1.51 1.82 -30.09
CA GLY A 50 0.08 1.64 -29.78
C GLY A 50 -0.26 0.41 -28.95
N GLN A 51 0.69 -0.51 -28.74
CA GLN A 51 0.46 -1.69 -27.88
C GLN A 51 0.72 -1.38 -26.40
N TYR A 52 0.30 -2.31 -25.53
CA TYR A 52 0.56 -2.20 -24.09
C TYR A 52 2.05 -2.09 -23.79
N LEU A 53 2.41 -1.11 -22.94
CA LEU A 53 3.77 -0.93 -22.47
C LEU A 53 4.17 -2.06 -21.52
N MET A 54 5.42 -2.52 -21.61
CA MET A 54 5.98 -3.53 -20.70
C MET A 54 6.58 -2.88 -19.45
N PRO A 55 6.49 -3.51 -18.27
CA PRO A 55 7.24 -3.07 -17.10
C PRO A 55 8.75 -3.09 -17.38
N ASN A 56 9.42 -2.03 -16.96
CA ASN A 56 10.88 -1.89 -17.00
C ASN A 56 11.34 -1.09 -15.77
N ILE A 57 12.65 -1.06 -15.51
CA ILE A 57 13.23 -0.34 -14.37
C ILE A 57 13.00 1.18 -14.45
N GLY A 58 12.83 1.73 -15.65
CA GLY A 58 12.57 3.15 -15.91
C GLY A 58 11.27 3.66 -15.29
N TYR A 59 10.25 2.81 -15.14
CA TYR A 59 9.01 3.16 -14.44
C TYR A 59 9.14 3.19 -12.90
N GLY A 60 10.28 2.79 -12.34
CA GLY A 60 10.52 2.80 -10.90
C GLY A 60 10.38 4.21 -10.30
N SER A 61 9.66 4.30 -9.17
CA SER A 61 9.54 5.56 -8.41
C SER A 61 10.86 5.96 -7.75
N ASN A 62 11.00 7.26 -7.45
CA ASN A 62 12.14 7.78 -6.70
C ASN A 62 12.33 6.99 -5.39
N LYS A 63 13.58 6.64 -5.07
CA LYS A 63 13.93 5.88 -3.86
C LYS A 63 13.37 6.51 -2.58
N ARG A 64 13.37 7.85 -2.47
CA ARG A 64 12.89 8.59 -1.29
C ARG A 64 11.37 8.46 -1.08
N THR A 65 10.58 8.39 -2.15
CA THR A 65 9.11 8.36 -2.12
C THR A 65 8.53 6.95 -2.34
N ARG A 66 9.40 5.95 -2.51
CA ARG A 66 8.98 4.56 -2.68
C ARG A 66 8.26 4.08 -1.42
N HIS A 67 7.12 3.41 -1.60
CA HIS A 67 6.23 2.91 -0.52
C HIS A 67 5.62 3.99 0.41
N MET A 68 5.71 5.27 0.04
CA MET A 68 5.08 6.35 0.79
C MET A 68 3.59 6.45 0.44
N LEU A 69 2.75 6.61 1.47
CA LEU A 69 1.33 6.90 1.35
C LEU A 69 1.09 8.37 0.97
N PRO A 70 -0.07 8.73 0.40
CA PRO A 70 -0.43 10.12 0.14
C PRO A 70 -0.41 11.03 1.39
N THR A 71 -0.54 10.43 2.58
CA THR A 71 -0.45 11.10 3.88
C THR A 71 0.99 11.51 4.24
N GLY A 72 2.01 11.02 3.53
CA GLY A 72 3.43 11.28 3.78
C GLY A 72 4.13 10.21 4.64
N PHE A 73 3.38 9.29 5.25
CA PHE A 73 3.94 8.20 6.04
C PHE A 73 4.28 6.98 5.18
N LYS A 74 5.22 6.16 5.64
CA LYS A 74 5.38 4.77 5.19
C LYS A 74 4.46 3.86 5.99
N LYS A 75 3.90 2.83 5.37
CA LYS A 75 2.96 1.91 6.01
C LYS A 75 3.72 0.78 6.70
N PHE A 76 3.40 0.50 7.96
CA PHE A 76 3.93 -0.62 8.73
C PHE A 76 2.77 -1.49 9.21
N LEU A 77 2.80 -2.79 8.91
CA LEU A 77 1.75 -3.72 9.32
C LEU A 77 1.99 -4.16 10.77
N VAL A 78 0.96 -4.07 11.61
CA VAL A 78 1.03 -4.36 13.05
C VAL A 78 0.10 -5.52 13.39
N HIS A 79 0.65 -6.57 14.00
CA HIS A 79 -0.09 -7.77 14.42
C HIS A 79 -0.44 -7.79 15.91
N ASN A 80 0.37 -7.15 16.76
CA ASN A 80 0.21 -7.14 18.21
C ASN A 80 0.71 -5.81 18.82
N VAL A 81 0.51 -5.65 20.13
CA VAL A 81 0.86 -4.43 20.87
C VAL A 81 2.38 -4.19 20.92
N ARG A 82 3.19 -5.25 20.99
CA ARG A 82 4.66 -5.16 21.08
C ARG A 82 5.28 -4.56 19.81
N GLU A 83 4.70 -4.87 18.65
CA GLU A 83 5.16 -4.31 17.37
C GLU A 83 4.94 -2.80 17.25
N LEU A 84 4.06 -2.20 18.06
CA LEU A 84 3.93 -0.74 18.11
C LEU A 84 5.16 -0.07 18.73
N GLU A 85 5.88 -0.76 19.62
CA GLU A 85 7.02 -0.17 20.32
C GLU A 85 8.20 0.07 19.36
N VAL A 86 8.32 -0.76 18.31
CA VAL A 86 9.29 -0.56 17.22
C VAL A 86 9.06 0.79 16.52
N LEU A 87 7.82 1.27 16.49
CA LEU A 87 7.46 2.55 15.85
C LEU A 87 7.67 3.76 16.77
N LEU A 88 8.03 3.58 18.04
CA LEU A 88 8.16 4.69 19.00
C LEU A 88 9.15 5.76 18.52
N MET A 89 10.35 5.32 18.10
CA MET A 89 11.38 6.24 17.59
C MET A 89 11.09 6.76 16.18
N GLN A 90 10.18 6.12 15.43
CA GLN A 90 9.91 6.40 14.02
C GLN A 90 8.46 6.82 13.73
N ASN A 91 7.74 7.31 14.75
CA ASN A 91 6.33 7.66 14.71
C ASN A 91 5.98 8.81 13.73
N ARG A 92 6.98 9.61 13.31
CA ARG A 92 6.85 10.64 12.28
C ARG A 92 7.22 10.18 10.86
N VAL A 93 7.74 8.96 10.69
CA VAL A 93 8.12 8.37 9.39
C VAL A 93 7.14 7.27 8.99
N TYR A 94 6.76 6.43 9.95
CA TYR A 94 5.85 5.30 9.73
C TYR A 94 4.49 5.53 10.37
N CYS A 95 3.47 4.91 9.78
CA CYS A 95 2.15 4.76 10.35
C CYS A 95 1.83 3.27 10.47
N GLY A 96 1.10 2.89 11.51
CA GLY A 96 0.66 1.53 11.72
C GLY A 96 -0.60 1.21 10.93
N GLU A 97 -0.69 -0.01 10.40
CA GLU A 97 -1.91 -0.60 9.87
C GLU A 97 -2.16 -1.90 10.63
N ILE A 98 -3.29 -2.00 11.32
CA ILE A 98 -3.62 -3.20 12.09
C ILE A 98 -3.97 -4.32 11.12
N ALA A 99 -3.27 -5.44 11.23
CA ALA A 99 -3.46 -6.60 10.36
C ALA A 99 -4.89 -7.13 10.38
N HIS A 100 -5.31 -7.73 9.26
CA HIS A 100 -6.68 -8.25 9.10
C HIS A 100 -7.01 -9.37 10.10
N ALA A 101 -6.04 -10.20 10.49
CA ALA A 101 -6.26 -11.34 11.38
C ALA A 101 -6.58 -10.93 12.85
N VAL A 102 -6.31 -9.69 13.25
CA VAL A 102 -6.46 -9.25 14.64
C VAL A 102 -7.95 -9.12 15.01
N SER A 103 -8.34 -9.77 16.11
CA SER A 103 -9.70 -9.73 16.65
C SER A 103 -10.04 -8.38 17.30
N SER A 104 -11.32 -8.04 17.39
CA SER A 104 -11.81 -6.75 17.92
C SER A 104 -11.23 -6.41 19.30
N LYS A 105 -11.16 -7.38 20.22
CA LYS A 105 -10.56 -7.22 21.56
C LYS A 105 -9.13 -6.70 21.49
N LYS A 106 -8.26 -7.39 20.74
CA LYS A 106 -6.86 -6.98 20.55
C LYS A 106 -6.73 -5.67 19.76
N ARG A 107 -7.66 -5.38 18.84
CA ARG A 107 -7.65 -4.10 18.12
C ARG A 107 -7.88 -2.92 19.06
N LYS A 108 -8.74 -3.04 20.07
CA LYS A 108 -8.94 -2.01 21.10
C LYS A 108 -7.63 -1.71 21.84
N GLU A 109 -6.94 -2.75 22.32
CA GLU A 109 -5.65 -2.64 23.01
C GLU A 109 -4.58 -1.97 22.12
N ILE A 110 -4.49 -2.36 20.85
CA ILE A 110 -3.54 -1.78 19.88
C ILE A 110 -3.86 -0.29 19.64
N VAL A 111 -5.14 0.06 19.48
CA VAL A 111 -5.54 1.47 19.27
C VAL A 111 -5.21 2.32 20.50
N GLU A 112 -5.48 1.81 21.70
CA GLU A 112 -5.17 2.50 22.95
C GLU A 112 -3.66 2.71 23.12
N ARG A 113 -2.86 1.66 22.93
CA ARG A 113 -1.39 1.78 22.98
C ARG A 113 -0.85 2.72 21.90
N ALA A 114 -1.39 2.68 20.69
CA ALA A 114 -0.97 3.58 19.61
C ALA A 114 -1.25 5.05 19.94
N LYS A 115 -2.35 5.36 20.63
CA LYS A 115 -2.64 6.72 21.12
C LYS A 115 -1.60 7.17 22.15
N GLN A 116 -1.22 6.30 23.09
CA GLN A 116 -0.19 6.60 24.09
C GLN A 116 1.17 6.90 23.43
N LEU A 117 1.57 6.08 22.45
CA LEU A 117 2.85 6.22 21.75
C LEU A 117 2.84 7.31 20.64
N SER A 118 1.72 8.01 20.47
CA SER A 118 1.52 9.00 19.39
C SER A 118 1.81 8.44 17.99
N ILE A 119 1.38 7.20 17.73
CA ILE A 119 1.51 6.52 16.43
C ILE A 119 0.22 6.69 15.64
N ARG A 120 0.36 7.12 14.37
CA ARG A 120 -0.79 7.22 13.48
C ARG A 120 -1.21 5.85 12.98
N LEU A 121 -2.47 5.47 13.14
CA LEU A 121 -3.05 4.27 12.56
C LEU A 121 -3.84 4.57 11.28
N THR A 122 -3.76 3.72 10.26
CA THR A 122 -4.53 3.86 9.01
C THR A 122 -5.98 3.37 9.15
N ASN A 123 -6.22 2.38 10.00
CA ASN A 123 -7.51 1.71 10.17
C ASN A 123 -7.94 1.59 11.66
N PRO A 124 -7.97 2.71 12.42
CA PRO A 124 -8.26 2.68 13.86
C PRO A 124 -9.62 2.07 14.20
N ASN A 125 -10.64 2.32 13.37
CA ASN A 125 -12.03 1.89 13.63
C ASN A 125 -12.35 0.49 13.06
N GLY A 126 -11.38 -0.23 12.50
CA GLY A 126 -11.64 -1.54 11.90
C GLY A 126 -12.16 -2.55 12.93
N ARG A 127 -13.28 -3.24 12.63
CA ARG A 127 -13.95 -4.24 13.49
C ARG A 127 -14.37 -3.75 14.88
N LEU A 128 -14.21 -2.47 15.20
CA LEU A 128 -14.74 -1.85 16.41
C LEU A 128 -16.10 -1.27 16.03
N ARG A 129 -17.15 -2.10 16.02
CA ARG A 129 -18.52 -1.59 16.01
C ARG A 129 -18.80 -1.05 17.41
N SER A 130 -19.18 0.21 17.52
CA SER A 130 -19.90 0.69 18.71
C SER A 130 -21.25 -0.04 18.75
N GLN A 131 -21.68 -0.45 19.95
CA GLN A 131 -23.00 -1.03 20.18
C GLN A 131 -24.15 -0.03 19.91
N GLU A 132 -23.85 1.22 19.55
CA GLU A 132 -24.81 2.34 19.47
C GLU A 132 -25.37 2.63 18.07
N ASN A 133 -25.18 1.75 17.06
CA ASN A 133 -25.72 1.97 15.69
C ASN A 133 -26.48 0.75 15.15
N GLU A 134 -27.51 0.32 15.88
CA GLU A 134 -28.72 -0.34 15.35
C GLU A 134 -29.92 0.55 15.68
#